data_AF-A0A7X9HBH5-F1
#
_entry.id   AF-A0A7X9HBH5-F1
#
_cell.length_a   1.000
_cell.length_b   1.000
_cell.length_c   1.000
_cell.angle_alpha   90.00
_cell.angle_beta   90.00
_cell.angle_gamma   90.00
#
_symmetry.space_group_name_H-M   'P 1'
#
loop_
_entity.id
_entity.type
_entity.pdbx_description
1 polymer ?
#
loop_
_entity_poly.entity_id
_entity_poly.type
_entity_poly.pdbx_seq_one_letter_code
_entity_poly.pdbx_strand_id
1 'polypeptide(L)'
;AQKNVVSYGLAFAPVNFLFLCLGVLLLVFAEQNGVVLPEVSDNILPHIAGQYLGNTVLGIFIVGIVAAAFSSADSALTALTTSFCVDILGMNNKENDPEVEKRNITIRRRVHVGISAVFVAIILIIEAIGSDSIITAIYKLASYTYGPLLGLYFSGLYTKVKPIDKYVPYVAFAAPVLCFVIEIVMKTVFHYTVGYELLLINGALTALGLWIVSSKNRQTQRI
;
A
#
# COMPACT_ATOMS: atom_id res chain seq x y z
N ALA A 1 19.06 -3.24 11.80
CA ALA A 1 17.80 -2.47 11.70
C ALA A 1 18.05 -1.05 11.16
N GLN A 2 18.65 -0.13 11.92
CA GLN A 2 18.86 1.26 11.48
C GLN A 2 19.66 1.38 10.18
N LYS A 3 20.77 0.63 10.04
CA LYS A 3 21.56 0.62 8.79
C LYS A 3 20.71 0.24 7.58
N ASN A 4 19.82 -0.75 7.69
CA ASN A 4 18.95 -1.17 6.60
C ASN A 4 17.97 -0.05 6.20
N VAL A 5 17.36 0.63 7.18
CA VAL A 5 16.43 1.74 6.93
C VAL A 5 17.14 2.93 6.29
N VAL A 6 18.34 3.27 6.78
CA VAL A 6 19.14 4.37 6.23
C VAL A 6 19.64 4.04 4.82
N SER A 7 20.16 2.82 4.59
CA SER A 7 20.57 2.36 3.26
C SER A 7 19.40 2.34 2.28
N TYR A 8 18.21 1.87 2.70
CA TYR A 8 17.01 1.90 1.88
C TYR A 8 16.61 3.34 1.55
N GLY A 9 16.52 4.23 2.55
CA GLY A 9 16.16 5.62 2.33
C GLY A 9 17.12 6.35 1.38
N LEU A 10 18.42 6.09 1.52
CA LEU A 10 19.45 6.64 0.64
C LEU A 10 19.33 6.12 -0.80
N ALA A 11 19.02 4.83 -0.98
CA ALA A 11 18.82 4.24 -2.31
C ALA A 11 17.48 4.64 -2.94
N PHE A 12 16.45 4.91 -2.14
CA PHE A 12 15.09 5.17 -2.60
C PHE A 12 14.99 6.44 -3.44
N ALA A 13 15.51 7.58 -2.95
CA ALA A 13 15.34 8.85 -3.62
C ALA A 13 16.03 8.92 -5.01
N PRO A 14 17.30 8.50 -5.18
CA PRO A 14 17.98 8.51 -6.48
C PRO A 14 17.31 7.59 -7.51
N VAL A 15 16.84 6.42 -7.08
CA VAL A 15 16.18 5.45 -7.97
C VAL A 15 14.84 6.01 -8.47
N ASN A 16 14.02 6.60 -7.59
CA ASN A 16 12.77 7.23 -8.01
C ASN A 16 13.03 8.43 -8.93
N PHE A 17 14.04 9.24 -8.63
CA PHE A 17 14.44 10.36 -9.50
C PHE A 17 14.83 9.87 -10.90
N LEU A 18 15.58 8.77 -11.00
CA LEU A 18 15.93 8.15 -12.28
C LEU A 18 14.68 7.72 -13.05
N PHE A 19 13.72 7.06 -12.42
CA PHE A 19 12.46 6.67 -13.08
C PHE A 19 11.61 7.88 -13.51
N LEU A 20 11.60 8.97 -12.74
CA LEU A 20 10.94 10.22 -13.11
C LEU A 20 11.61 10.87 -14.34
N CYS A 21 12.94 10.97 -14.34
CA CYS A 21 13.69 11.46 -15.50
C CYS A 21 13.45 10.59 -16.73
N LEU A 22 13.43 9.26 -16.56
CA LEU A 22 13.11 8.32 -17.63
C LEU A 22 11.71 8.59 -18.20
N GLY A 23 10.70 8.78 -17.34
CA GLY A 23 9.35 9.14 -17.76
C GLY A 23 9.31 10.40 -18.63
N VAL A 24 9.97 11.47 -18.21
CA VAL A 24 10.08 12.71 -19.00
C VAL A 24 10.78 12.48 -20.33
N LEU A 25 11.89 11.74 -20.34
CA LEU A 25 12.63 11.43 -21.57
C LEU A 25 11.80 10.63 -22.57
N LEU A 26 10.95 9.71 -22.09
CA LEU A 26 10.05 8.93 -22.95
C LEU A 26 8.98 9.81 -23.60
N LEU A 27 8.44 10.80 -22.87
CA LEU A 27 7.48 11.76 -23.42
C LEU A 27 8.13 12.63 -24.50
N VAL A 28 9.33 13.15 -24.23
CA VAL A 28 10.09 13.94 -25.22
C VAL A 28 10.46 13.09 -26.44
N PHE A 29 10.85 11.84 -26.24
CA PHE A 29 11.11 10.89 -27.32
C PHE A 29 9.87 10.67 -28.20
N ALA A 30 8.71 10.46 -27.58
CA ALA A 30 7.46 10.24 -28.30
C ALA A 30 7.06 11.47 -29.13
N GLU A 31 7.20 12.67 -28.56
CA GLU A 31 6.93 13.94 -29.24
C GLU A 31 7.85 14.14 -30.46
N GLN A 32 9.16 13.92 -30.30
CA GLN A 32 10.14 14.11 -31.38
C GLN A 32 9.99 13.10 -32.52
N ASN A 33 9.52 11.89 -32.23
CA ASN A 33 9.37 10.83 -33.22
C ASN A 33 7.92 10.68 -33.73
N GLY A 34 7.00 11.55 -33.30
CA GLY A 34 5.59 11.49 -33.70
C GLY A 34 4.88 10.19 -33.26
N VAL A 35 5.29 9.61 -32.13
CA VAL A 35 4.70 8.38 -31.58
C VAL A 35 3.37 8.69 -30.92
N VAL A 36 2.33 7.96 -31.30
CA VAL A 36 1.02 8.05 -30.64
C VAL A 36 1.11 7.38 -29.28
N LEU A 37 0.93 8.17 -28.22
CA LEU A 37 0.97 7.67 -26.85
C LEU A 37 -0.31 6.90 -26.49
N PRO A 38 -0.21 5.79 -25.74
CA PRO A 38 -1.37 5.13 -25.14
C PRO A 38 -2.16 6.09 -24.23
N GLU A 39 -3.49 5.93 -24.19
CA GLU A 39 -4.37 6.72 -23.31
C GLU A 39 -4.07 6.46 -21.81
N VAL A 40 -3.70 5.22 -21.47
CA VAL A 40 -3.30 4.83 -20.11
C VAL A 40 -1.80 5.09 -19.94
N SER A 41 -1.45 6.00 -19.03
CA SER A 41 -0.06 6.41 -18.76
C SER A 41 0.86 5.23 -18.42
N ASP A 42 0.34 4.23 -17.71
CA ASP A 42 1.10 3.08 -17.23
C ASP A 42 1.63 2.21 -18.40
N ASN A 43 1.02 2.34 -19.59
CA ASN A 43 1.40 1.60 -20.80
C ASN A 43 2.46 2.31 -21.66
N ILE A 44 2.81 3.57 -21.37
CA ILE A 44 3.75 4.36 -22.18
C ILE A 44 5.13 3.70 -22.22
N LEU A 45 5.70 3.37 -21.05
CA LEU A 45 7.02 2.75 -20.96
C LEU A 45 7.07 1.37 -21.65
N PRO A 46 6.13 0.43 -21.39
CA PRO A 46 6.07 -0.84 -22.12
C PRO A 46 5.92 -0.66 -23.64
N HIS A 47 5.07 0.28 -24.08
CA HIS A 47 4.84 0.54 -25.50
C HIS A 47 6.12 1.01 -26.20
N ILE A 48 6.80 2.00 -25.62
CA ILE A 48 8.03 2.55 -26.19
C ILE A 48 9.16 1.51 -26.15
N ALA A 49 9.34 0.81 -25.03
CA ALA A 49 10.36 -0.23 -24.88
C ALA A 49 10.16 -1.39 -25.88
N GLY A 50 8.91 -1.79 -26.12
CA GLY A 50 8.57 -2.88 -27.03
C GLY A 50 8.70 -2.55 -28.51
N GLN A 51 8.37 -1.31 -28.90
CA GLN A 51 8.27 -0.93 -30.32
C GLN A 51 9.47 -0.15 -30.84
N TYR A 52 10.23 0.55 -29.98
CA TYR A 52 11.21 1.55 -30.45
C TYR A 52 12.64 1.38 -29.92
N LEU A 53 12.88 0.64 -28.83
CA LEU A 53 14.23 0.53 -28.21
C LEU A 53 15.03 -0.71 -28.63
N GLY A 54 14.42 -1.60 -29.42
CA GLY A 54 15.04 -2.83 -29.93
C GLY A 54 15.07 -4.01 -28.95
N ASN A 55 15.28 -5.21 -29.47
CA ASN A 55 15.09 -6.47 -28.74
C ASN A 55 16.03 -6.64 -27.53
N THR A 56 17.25 -6.13 -27.58
CA THR A 56 18.20 -6.24 -26.47
C THR A 56 17.73 -5.46 -25.24
N VAL A 57 17.27 -4.22 -25.46
CA VAL A 57 16.75 -3.38 -24.38
C VAL A 57 15.44 -3.95 -23.84
N LEU A 58 14.56 -4.41 -24.73
CA LEU A 58 13.33 -5.09 -24.35
C LEU A 58 13.60 -6.32 -23.46
N GLY A 59 14.59 -7.14 -23.80
CA GLY A 59 14.97 -8.31 -23.00
C GLY A 59 15.42 -7.94 -21.59
N ILE A 60 16.31 -6.94 -21.47
CA ILE A 60 16.77 -6.43 -20.16
C ILE A 60 15.61 -5.83 -19.37
N PHE A 61 14.74 -5.07 -20.03
CA PHE A 61 13.57 -4.45 -19.42
C PHE A 61 12.59 -5.49 -18.84
N ILE A 62 12.24 -6.52 -19.62
CA ILE A 62 11.34 -7.60 -19.18
C ILE A 62 11.95 -8.33 -17.99
N VAL A 63 13.23 -8.70 -18.04
CA VAL A 63 13.90 -9.37 -16.92
C VAL A 63 13.89 -8.48 -15.67
N GLY A 64 14.18 -7.18 -15.82
CA GLY A 64 14.20 -6.22 -14.72
C GLY A 64 12.83 -6.01 -14.07
N ILE A 65 11.78 -5.77 -14.86
CA ILE A 65 10.43 -5.53 -14.33
C ILE A 65 9.85 -6.79 -13.70
N VAL A 66 10.09 -7.97 -14.29
CA VAL A 66 9.65 -9.25 -13.76
C VAL A 66 10.39 -9.55 -12.45
N ALA A 67 11.70 -9.34 -12.37
CA ALA A 67 12.47 -9.52 -11.14
C ALA A 67 12.01 -8.59 -10.02
N ALA A 68 11.76 -7.31 -10.31
CA ALA A 68 11.26 -6.35 -9.35
C ALA A 68 9.85 -6.70 -8.84
N ALA A 69 8.96 -7.12 -9.76
CA ALA A 69 7.60 -7.54 -9.43
C ALA A 69 7.59 -8.78 -8.54
N PHE A 70 8.35 -9.83 -8.89
CA PHE A 70 8.42 -11.06 -8.09
C PHE A 70 9.07 -10.83 -6.71
N SER A 71 10.12 -10.00 -6.62
CA SER A 71 10.74 -9.67 -5.32
C SER A 71 9.75 -8.99 -4.36
N SER A 72 8.90 -8.11 -4.90
CA SER A 72 7.87 -7.41 -4.11
C SER A 72 6.70 -8.34 -3.74
N ALA A 73 6.22 -9.14 -4.70
CA ALA A 73 5.10 -10.04 -4.49
C ALA A 73 5.43 -11.17 -3.50
N ASP A 74 6.61 -11.77 -3.61
CA ASP A 74 7.06 -12.85 -2.71
C ASP A 74 7.13 -12.38 -1.25
N SER A 75 7.71 -11.19 -1.03
CA SER A 75 7.79 -10.56 0.28
C SER A 75 6.39 -10.29 0.86
N ALA A 76 5.46 -9.79 0.04
CA ALA A 76 4.09 -9.50 0.45
C ALA A 76 3.29 -10.77 0.79
N LEU A 77 3.36 -11.79 -0.06
CA LEU A 77 2.69 -13.08 0.16
C LEU A 77 3.21 -13.78 1.42
N THR A 78 4.52 -13.74 1.65
CA THR A 78 5.15 -14.31 2.85
C THR A 78 4.73 -13.56 4.11
N ALA A 79 4.66 -12.22 4.07
CA ALA A 79 4.18 -11.42 5.19
C ALA A 79 2.72 -11.72 5.52
N LEU A 80 1.84 -11.74 4.51
CA LEU A 80 0.42 -12.07 4.68
C LEU A 80 0.21 -13.49 5.23
N THR A 81 0.95 -14.46 4.70
CA THR A 81 0.91 -15.85 5.18
C THR A 81 1.31 -15.92 6.64
N THR A 82 2.38 -15.22 7.01
CA THR A 82 2.90 -15.22 8.37
C THR A 82 1.92 -14.55 9.33
N SER A 83 1.43 -13.35 9.01
CA SER A 83 0.44 -12.63 9.82
C SER A 83 -0.86 -13.43 9.96
N PHE A 84 -1.35 -14.07 8.90
CA PHE A 84 -2.53 -14.93 9.02
C PHE A 84 -2.28 -16.14 9.91
N CYS A 85 -1.12 -16.80 9.75
CA CYS A 85 -0.77 -17.97 10.54
C CYS A 85 -0.58 -17.64 12.04
N VAL A 86 0.11 -16.56 12.34
CA VAL A 86 0.48 -16.22 13.72
C VAL A 86 -0.61 -15.39 14.41
N ASP A 87 -1.10 -14.33 13.75
CA ASP A 87 -2.00 -13.37 14.39
C ASP A 87 -3.47 -13.83 14.35
N ILE A 88 -3.88 -14.52 13.28
CA ILE A 88 -5.29 -14.98 13.12
C ILE A 88 -5.47 -16.42 13.59
N LEU A 89 -4.63 -17.35 13.11
CA LEU A 89 -4.72 -18.77 13.51
C LEU A 89 -4.06 -19.07 14.85
N GLY A 90 -3.36 -18.10 15.44
CA GLY A 90 -2.72 -18.25 16.75
C GLY A 90 -1.63 -19.33 16.78
N MET A 91 -0.99 -19.65 15.64
CA MET A 91 0.08 -20.65 15.61
C MET A 91 1.26 -20.19 16.46
N ASN A 92 1.40 -20.79 17.63
CA ASN A 92 2.57 -20.65 18.49
C ASN A 92 3.46 -21.89 18.35
N ASN A 93 4.71 -21.69 17.94
CA ASN A 93 5.75 -22.73 17.94
C ASN A 93 6.33 -22.95 19.37
N LYS A 94 5.54 -22.67 20.42
CA LYS A 94 6.00 -22.74 21.82
C LYS A 94 5.98 -24.16 22.38
N GLU A 95 5.19 -25.05 21.80
CA GLU A 95 5.18 -26.46 22.14
C GLU A 95 6.26 -27.13 21.28
N ASN A 96 7.35 -27.60 21.90
CA ASN A 96 8.37 -28.44 21.26
C ASN A 96 7.81 -29.84 20.95
N ASP A 97 6.60 -29.92 20.40
CA ASP A 97 5.95 -31.15 19.97
C ASP A 97 6.19 -31.33 18.46
N PRO A 98 6.92 -32.38 18.06
CA PRO A 98 7.20 -32.68 16.64
C PRO A 98 5.94 -32.83 15.78
N GLU A 99 4.83 -33.31 16.34
CA GLU A 99 3.56 -33.48 15.61
C GLU A 99 2.87 -32.14 15.38
N VAL A 100 2.95 -31.23 16.35
CA VAL A 100 2.44 -29.85 16.21
C VAL A 100 3.23 -29.08 15.15
N GLU A 101 4.56 -29.23 15.10
CA GLU A 101 5.38 -28.57 14.09
C GLU A 101 5.08 -29.09 12.67
N LYS A 102 4.97 -30.41 12.48
CA LYS A 102 4.57 -30.99 11.17
C LYS A 102 3.19 -30.48 10.72
N ARG A 103 2.23 -30.40 11.65
CA ARG A 103 0.90 -29.86 11.39
C ARG A 103 0.98 -28.38 10.98
N ASN A 104 1.75 -27.57 11.71
CA ASN A 104 1.93 -26.15 11.44
C ASN A 104 2.55 -25.89 10.06
N ILE A 105 3.57 -26.67 9.67
CA ILE A 105 4.17 -26.59 8.33
C ILE A 105 3.11 -26.87 7.25
N THR A 106 2.31 -27.90 7.43
CA THR A 106 1.24 -28.26 6.48
C THR A 106 0.19 -27.16 6.37
N ILE A 107 -0.24 -26.60 7.51
CA ILE A 107 -1.21 -25.48 7.54
C ILE A 107 -0.61 -24.26 6.84
N ARG A 108 0.64 -23.88 7.16
CA ARG A 108 1.32 -22.74 6.52
C ARG A 108 1.37 -22.89 5.00
N ARG A 109 1.70 -24.08 4.48
CA ARG A 109 1.68 -24.33 3.02
C ARG A 109 0.29 -24.16 2.41
N ARG A 110 -0.76 -24.68 3.07
CA ARG A 110 -2.15 -24.53 2.60
C ARG A 110 -2.60 -23.07 2.64
N VAL A 111 -2.28 -22.35 3.72
CA VAL A 111 -2.56 -20.91 3.85
C VAL A 111 -1.82 -20.12 2.78
N HIS A 112 -0.54 -20.42 2.53
CA HIS A 112 0.24 -19.75 1.50
C HIS A 112 -0.39 -19.91 0.12
N VAL A 113 -0.75 -21.13 -0.27
CA VAL A 113 -1.45 -21.39 -1.53
C VAL A 113 -2.81 -20.68 -1.58
N GLY A 114 -3.57 -20.69 -0.47
CA GLY A 114 -4.84 -19.98 -0.38
C GLY A 114 -4.71 -18.47 -0.55
N ILE A 115 -3.72 -17.85 0.10
CA ILE A 115 -3.43 -16.42 -0.01
C ILE A 115 -2.97 -16.09 -1.43
N SER A 116 -2.12 -16.91 -2.05
CA SER A 116 -1.71 -16.74 -3.44
C SER A 116 -2.90 -16.80 -4.40
N ALA A 117 -3.84 -17.74 -4.19
CA ALA A 117 -5.06 -17.84 -4.99
C ALA A 117 -5.95 -16.59 -4.83
N VAL A 118 -6.13 -16.11 -3.59
CA VAL A 118 -6.87 -14.87 -3.31
C VAL A 118 -6.18 -13.66 -3.95
N PHE A 119 -4.86 -13.59 -3.90
CA PHE A 119 -4.08 -12.51 -4.50
C PHE A 119 -4.28 -12.45 -6.02
N VAL A 120 -4.21 -13.60 -6.70
CA VAL A 120 -4.51 -13.70 -8.14
C VAL A 120 -5.96 -13.29 -8.43
N ALA A 121 -6.92 -13.74 -7.63
CA ALA A 121 -8.32 -13.36 -7.81
C ALA A 121 -8.54 -11.84 -7.70
N ILE A 122 -7.87 -11.17 -6.74
CA ILE A 122 -7.93 -9.71 -6.61
C ILE A 122 -7.36 -9.01 -7.83
N ILE A 123 -6.23 -9.49 -8.38
CA ILE A 123 -5.63 -8.94 -9.60
C ILE A 123 -6.63 -9.02 -10.77
N LEU A 124 -7.25 -10.20 -10.98
CA LEU A 124 -8.24 -10.39 -12.03
C LEU A 124 -9.48 -9.50 -11.87
N ILE A 125 -9.93 -9.27 -10.62
CA ILE A 125 -11.05 -8.37 -10.33
C ILE A 125 -10.67 -6.92 -10.67
N ILE A 126 -9.48 -6.45 -10.27
CA ILE A 126 -9.02 -5.09 -10.58
C ILE A 126 -8.91 -4.90 -12.10
N GLU A 127 -8.36 -5.88 -12.80
CA GLU A 127 -8.28 -5.89 -14.26
C GLU A 127 -9.67 -5.83 -14.91
N ALA A 128 -10.63 -6.62 -14.43
CA ALA A 128 -12.00 -6.67 -14.96
C ALA A 128 -12.81 -5.38 -14.71
N ILE A 129 -12.52 -4.65 -13.63
CA ILE A 129 -13.20 -3.38 -13.30
C ILE A 129 -12.71 -2.24 -14.21
N GLY A 130 -11.53 -2.36 -14.84
CA GLY A 130 -11.05 -1.42 -15.85
C GLY A 130 -10.80 0.00 -15.31
N SER A 131 -9.91 0.14 -14.32
CA SER A 131 -9.51 1.47 -13.83
C SER A 131 -8.55 2.18 -14.81
N ASP A 132 -8.71 3.49 -15.00
CA ASP A 132 -7.88 4.34 -15.87
C ASP A 132 -6.35 4.24 -15.59
N SER A 133 -5.97 3.92 -14.35
CA SER A 133 -4.59 3.59 -13.94
C SER A 133 -4.60 2.70 -12.70
N ILE A 134 -3.94 1.55 -12.78
CA ILE A 134 -3.80 0.61 -11.66
C ILE A 134 -3.05 1.27 -10.51
N ILE A 135 -2.04 2.08 -10.83
CA ILE A 135 -1.26 2.83 -9.85
C ILE A 135 -2.18 3.74 -9.02
N THR A 136 -3.09 4.46 -9.68
CA THR A 136 -4.05 5.35 -9.01
C THR A 136 -5.02 4.57 -8.12
N ALA A 137 -5.52 3.43 -8.60
CA ALA A 137 -6.42 2.57 -7.81
C ALA A 137 -5.74 2.05 -6.54
N ILE A 138 -4.51 1.54 -6.66
CA ILE A 138 -3.71 1.07 -5.52
C ILE A 138 -3.48 2.20 -4.52
N TYR A 139 -3.09 3.38 -4.98
CA TYR A 139 -2.83 4.51 -4.09
C TYR A 139 -4.07 5.03 -3.39
N LYS A 140 -5.22 5.05 -4.07
CA LYS A 140 -6.50 5.42 -3.45
C LYS A 140 -6.86 4.44 -2.34
N LEU A 141 -6.76 3.14 -2.61
CA LEU A 141 -7.03 2.09 -1.63
C LEU A 141 -6.04 2.15 -0.44
N ALA A 142 -4.76 2.38 -0.71
CA ALA A 142 -3.75 2.58 0.33
C ALA A 142 -4.06 3.82 1.19
N SER A 143 -4.51 4.92 0.60
CA SER A 143 -4.83 6.16 1.34
C SER A 143 -5.97 5.95 2.34
N TYR A 144 -6.99 5.18 1.97
CA TYR A 144 -8.11 4.87 2.86
C TYR A 144 -7.75 3.89 3.97
N THR A 145 -6.91 2.90 3.69
CA THR A 145 -6.56 1.82 4.63
C THR A 145 -5.36 2.14 5.52
N TYR A 146 -4.32 2.78 4.98
CA TYR A 146 -3.13 3.15 5.73
C TYR A 146 -3.30 4.44 6.52
N GLY A 147 -4.26 5.30 6.16
CA GLY A 147 -4.58 6.52 6.91
C GLY A 147 -4.83 6.26 8.40
N PRO A 148 -5.78 5.36 8.77
CA PRO A 148 -6.03 5.05 10.17
C PRO A 148 -4.83 4.43 10.88
N LEU A 149 -4.09 3.56 10.20
CA LEU A 149 -2.85 2.97 10.74
C LEU A 149 -1.83 4.06 11.05
N LEU A 150 -1.62 5.02 10.14
CA LEU A 150 -0.72 6.15 10.34
C LEU A 150 -1.12 6.97 11.58
N GLY A 151 -2.41 7.28 11.73
CA GLY A 151 -2.92 8.03 12.88
C GLY A 151 -2.78 7.27 14.21
N LEU A 152 -3.02 5.95 14.22
CA LEU A 152 -2.83 5.07 15.38
C LEU A 152 -1.36 5.00 15.80
N TYR A 153 -0.47 4.73 14.84
CA TYR A 153 0.98 4.65 15.10
C TYR A 153 1.54 6.00 15.55
N PHE A 154 1.14 7.10 14.91
CA PHE A 154 1.57 8.45 15.31
C PHE A 154 1.12 8.77 16.74
N SER A 155 -0.14 8.51 17.07
CA SER A 155 -0.69 8.76 18.41
C SER A 155 -0.03 7.90 19.47
N GLY A 156 0.27 6.64 19.17
CA GLY A 156 0.91 5.71 20.10
C GLY A 156 2.40 5.96 20.34
N LEU A 157 3.14 6.43 19.32
CA LEU A 157 4.58 6.69 19.43
C LEU A 157 4.89 8.09 19.99
N TYR A 158 4.17 9.12 19.53
CA TYR A 158 4.50 10.51 19.83
C TYR A 158 3.61 11.15 20.88
N THR A 159 2.48 10.53 21.22
CA THR A 159 1.52 11.10 22.19
C THR A 159 1.30 10.15 23.37
N LYS A 160 1.02 10.71 24.56
CA LYS A 160 0.66 9.92 25.77
C LYS A 160 -0.83 9.57 25.83
N VAL A 161 -1.51 9.59 24.69
CA VAL A 161 -2.95 9.30 24.58
C VAL A 161 -3.14 7.84 24.93
N LYS A 162 -4.06 7.58 25.86
CA LYS A 162 -4.57 6.23 26.14
C LYS A 162 -6.00 6.18 25.62
N PRO A 163 -6.21 5.82 24.35
CA PRO A 163 -7.56 5.66 23.82
C PRO A 163 -8.28 4.58 24.62
N ILE A 164 -9.61 4.66 24.66
CA ILE A 164 -10.41 3.56 25.19
C ILE A 164 -10.53 2.54 24.06
N ASP A 165 -10.03 1.32 24.26
CA ASP A 165 -9.97 0.25 23.24
C ASP A 165 -11.29 0.06 22.49
N LYS A 166 -12.42 0.17 23.20
CA LYS A 166 -13.77 0.04 22.61
C LYS A 166 -14.07 1.06 21.51
N TYR A 167 -13.55 2.29 21.61
CA TYR A 167 -13.84 3.37 20.67
C TYR A 167 -12.85 3.45 19.50
N VAL A 168 -11.71 2.77 19.59
CA VAL A 168 -10.66 2.80 18.56
C VAL A 168 -11.15 2.32 17.19
N PRO A 169 -11.87 1.19 17.06
CA PRO A 169 -12.37 0.73 15.76
C PRO A 169 -13.37 1.72 15.13
N TYR A 170 -14.20 2.38 15.94
CA TYR A 170 -15.15 3.36 15.45
C TYR A 170 -14.45 4.60 14.87
N VAL A 171 -13.40 5.09 15.53
CA VAL A 171 -12.58 6.19 15.01
C VAL A 171 -11.88 5.78 13.71
N ALA A 172 -11.30 4.57 13.68
CA ALA A 172 -10.59 4.06 12.51
C ALA A 172 -11.50 3.85 11.29
N PHE A 173 -12.80 3.62 11.48
CA PHE A 173 -13.78 3.56 10.39
C PHE A 173 -14.37 4.94 10.05
N ALA A 174 -14.60 5.79 11.05
CA ALA A 174 -15.16 7.12 10.85
C ALA A 174 -14.21 8.05 10.07
N ALA A 175 -12.89 7.94 10.28
CA ALA A 175 -11.91 8.79 9.59
C ALA A 175 -11.89 8.58 8.05
N PRO A 176 -11.83 7.34 7.51
CA PRO A 176 -12.01 7.07 6.08
C PRO A 176 -13.33 7.61 5.52
N VAL A 177 -14.44 7.43 6.24
CA VAL A 177 -15.77 7.92 5.82
C VAL A 177 -15.78 9.45 5.75
N LEU A 178 -15.20 10.12 6.74
CA LEU A 178 -15.09 11.58 6.76
C LEU A 178 -14.16 12.07 5.64
N CYS A 179 -13.06 11.37 5.37
CA CYS A 179 -12.18 11.62 4.22
C CYS A 179 -12.92 11.51 2.89
N PHE A 180 -13.79 10.52 2.73
CA PHE A 180 -14.62 10.37 1.53
C PHE A 180 -15.59 11.55 1.35
N VAL A 181 -16.20 12.02 2.44
CA VAL A 181 -17.05 13.23 2.41
C VAL A 181 -16.22 14.46 2.01
N ILE A 182 -15.02 14.63 2.57
CA ILE A 182 -14.11 15.72 2.22
C ILE A 182 -13.74 15.64 0.72
N GLU A 183 -13.43 14.46 0.20
CA GLU A 183 -13.12 14.25 -1.22
C GLU A 183 -14.27 14.74 -2.12
N ILE A 184 -15.53 14.39 -1.77
CA ILE A 184 -16.71 14.83 -2.52
C ILE A 184 -16.88 16.36 -2.46
N VAL A 185 -16.75 16.95 -1.28
CA VAL A 185 -16.91 18.40 -1.09
C VAL A 185 -15.83 19.17 -1.86
N MET A 186 -14.57 18.74 -1.76
CA MET A 186 -13.44 19.35 -2.48
C MET A 186 -13.63 19.27 -4.00
N LYS A 187 -14.11 18.12 -4.49
CA LYS A 187 -14.40 17.95 -5.92
C LYS A 187 -15.57 18.81 -6.40
N THR A 188 -16.61 18.96 -5.59
CA THR A 188 -17.85 19.64 -6.00
C THR A 188 -17.77 21.15 -5.85
N VAL A 189 -17.18 21.64 -4.76
CA VAL A 189 -17.15 23.07 -4.41
C VAL A 189 -15.90 23.75 -4.99
N PHE A 190 -14.76 23.07 -4.94
CA PHE A 190 -13.45 23.64 -5.30
C PHE A 190 -12.90 23.12 -6.62
N HIS A 191 -13.62 22.19 -7.29
CA HIS A 191 -13.15 21.48 -8.49
C HIS A 191 -11.75 20.85 -8.32
N TYR A 192 -11.40 20.51 -7.08
CA TYR A 192 -10.08 20.00 -6.73
C TYR A 192 -10.15 18.50 -6.48
N THR A 193 -9.32 17.74 -7.20
CA THR A 193 -9.18 16.30 -7.01
C THR A 193 -8.16 16.02 -5.91
N VAL A 194 -8.65 15.54 -4.76
CA VAL A 194 -7.80 15.16 -3.64
C VAL A 194 -6.98 13.92 -4.01
N GLY A 195 -5.67 14.08 -4.06
CA GLY A 195 -4.71 13.03 -4.37
C GLY A 195 -4.18 12.34 -3.11
N TYR A 196 -2.86 12.23 -3.02
CA TYR A 196 -2.14 11.52 -1.95
C TYR A 196 -2.28 12.18 -0.57
N GLU A 197 -2.58 13.47 -0.53
CA GLU A 197 -2.87 14.20 0.70
C GLU A 197 -4.03 13.57 1.49
N LEU A 198 -4.91 12.80 0.84
CA LEU A 198 -5.97 12.04 1.50
C LEU A 198 -5.42 11.10 2.58
N LEU A 199 -4.26 10.47 2.37
CA LEU A 199 -3.59 9.62 3.36
C LEU A 199 -3.24 10.43 4.62
N LEU A 200 -2.65 11.62 4.43
CA LEU A 200 -2.24 12.50 5.52
C LEU A 200 -3.46 13.05 6.26
N ILE A 201 -4.51 13.44 5.53
CA ILE A 201 -5.77 13.92 6.09
C ILE A 201 -6.41 12.80 6.93
N ASN A 202 -6.48 11.58 6.40
CA ASN A 202 -7.07 10.43 7.10
C ASN A 202 -6.28 10.08 8.38
N GLY A 203 -4.95 10.11 8.30
CA GLY A 203 -4.09 9.94 9.47
C GLY A 203 -4.28 11.02 10.53
N ALA A 204 -4.38 12.28 10.12
CA ALA A 204 -4.64 13.40 11.02
C ALA A 204 -6.03 13.29 11.68
N LEU A 205 -7.07 12.99 10.91
CA LEU A 205 -8.44 12.77 11.43
C LEU A 205 -8.48 11.63 12.43
N THR A 206 -7.79 10.52 12.14
CA THR A 206 -7.70 9.39 13.06
C THR A 206 -6.99 9.79 14.35
N ALA A 207 -5.85 10.48 14.27
CA ALA A 207 -5.12 10.94 15.46
C ALA A 207 -5.94 11.91 16.31
N LEU A 208 -6.65 12.85 15.68
CA LEU A 208 -7.57 13.77 16.36
C LEU A 208 -8.72 13.04 17.04
N GLY A 209 -9.33 12.06 16.36
CA GLY A 209 -10.40 11.24 16.94
C GLY A 209 -9.94 10.47 18.18
N LEU A 210 -8.73 9.87 18.14
CA LEU A 210 -8.14 9.18 19.28
C LEU A 210 -7.87 10.12 20.46
N TRP A 211 -7.40 11.33 20.17
CA TRP A 211 -7.16 12.35 21.20
C TRP A 211 -8.45 12.79 21.91
N ILE A 212 -9.54 13.02 21.15
CA ILE A 212 -10.86 13.37 21.68
C ILE A 212 -11.40 12.26 22.60
N VAL A 213 -11.34 11.00 22.14
CA VAL A 213 -11.79 9.83 22.91
C VAL A 213 -11.00 9.67 24.21
N SER A 214 -9.69 9.91 24.19
CA SER A 214 -8.84 9.77 25.36
C SER A 214 -9.04 10.87 26.40
N SER A 215 -9.29 12.11 25.96
CA SER A 215 -9.60 13.23 26.85
C SER A 215 -10.84 12.96 27.72
N LYS A 216 -11.86 12.35 27.13
CA LYS A 216 -13.10 11.97 27.82
C LYS A 216 -12.86 10.93 28.93
N ASN A 217 -11.96 9.96 28.70
CA ASN A 217 -11.58 8.97 29.70
C ASN A 217 -10.87 9.62 30.92
N ARG A 218 -10.03 10.63 30.64
CA ARG A 218 -9.28 11.35 31.69
C ARG A 218 -10.18 12.18 32.61
N GLN A 219 -11.32 12.66 32.09
CA GLN A 219 -12.36 13.31 32.88
C GLN A 219 -13.17 12.30 33.71
N THR A 220 -13.54 11.15 33.14
CA THR A 220 -14.30 10.11 33.86
C THR A 220 -13.53 9.49 35.03
N GLN A 221 -12.19 9.41 34.97
CA GLN A 221 -11.36 8.93 36.10
C GLN A 221 -11.08 9.97 37.18
N ARG A 222 -11.48 11.24 37.00
CA ARG A 222 -11.28 12.33 37.97
C ARG A 222 -12.55 12.69 38.76
N ILE A 223 -13.66 12.00 38.50
CA ILE A 223 -14.94 12.10 39.22
C ILE A 223 -15.06 10.85 40.09
#